data_AF-A0A7Y2FAL4-F1
#
_entry.id   AF-A0A7Y2FAL4-F1
#
_cell.length_a   1.000
_cell.length_b   1.000
_cell.length_c   1.000
_cell.angle_alpha   90.00
_cell.angle_beta   90.00
_cell.angle_gamma   90.00
#
_symmetry.space_group_name_H-M   'P 1'
#
loop_
_entity.id
_entity.type
_entity.pdbx_description
1 polymer ?
#
loop_
_entity_poly.entity_id
_entity_poly.type
_entity_poly.pdbx_seq_one_letter_code
_entity_poly.pdbx_strand_id
1 'polypeptide(L)'
;MEQNSLLEKWINNSLSEAEMEAFQKSEEYPFYERIIADASSFKASHFSQISDFDSMKQRLPERKIPVRRLNPTTWMMRIASVFVLGFALYYFFLFKPNLNIETLAGQKTTIELPDASLVILNAVSEITYSPKKWDENRSLTL
;
A
#
# COMPACT_ATOMS: atom_id res chain seq x y z
N MET A 1 37.83 -65.84 13.17
CA MET A 1 37.03 -64.95 12.31
C MET A 1 36.25 -64.02 13.21
N GLU A 2 36.09 -62.76 12.83
CA GLU A 2 35.39 -61.78 13.67
C GLU A 2 33.90 -62.13 13.78
N GLN A 3 33.41 -62.27 15.00
CA GLN A 3 32.05 -62.69 15.34
C GLN A 3 30.98 -61.80 14.67
N ASN A 4 31.28 -60.50 14.53
CA ASN A 4 30.43 -59.52 13.87
C ASN A 4 30.21 -59.82 12.38
N SER A 5 31.20 -60.39 11.69
CA SER A 5 31.08 -60.73 10.27
C SER A 5 30.15 -61.93 10.03
N LEU A 6 30.14 -62.89 10.96
CA LEU A 6 29.22 -64.02 10.90
C LEU A 6 27.77 -63.58 11.18
N LEU A 7 27.57 -62.68 12.15
CA LEU A 7 26.26 -62.12 12.45
C LEU A 7 25.69 -61.33 11.25
N GLU A 8 26.50 -60.47 10.61
CA GLU A 8 26.09 -59.69 9.44
C GLU A 8 25.65 -60.60 8.28
N LYS A 9 26.45 -61.63 7.97
CA LYS A 9 26.08 -62.62 6.95
C LYS A 9 24.81 -63.37 7.32
N TRP A 10 24.54 -63.59 8.61
CA TRP A 10 23.38 -64.36 9.07
C TRP A 10 22.10 -63.57 8.91
N ILE A 11 22.12 -62.30 9.30
CA ILE A 11 21.01 -61.37 9.08
C ILE A 11 20.71 -61.22 7.58
N ASN A 12 21.73 -61.27 6.73
CA ASN A 12 21.62 -61.17 5.27
C ASN A 12 21.35 -62.50 4.54
N ASN A 13 21.12 -63.62 5.26
CA ASN A 13 20.91 -64.96 4.69
C ASN A 13 22.04 -65.46 3.75
N SER A 14 23.29 -65.11 4.03
CA SER A 14 24.44 -65.39 3.16
C SER A 14 25.53 -66.29 3.80
N LEU A 15 25.20 -67.10 4.81
CA LEU A 15 26.14 -68.07 5.40
C LEU A 15 26.20 -69.35 4.58
N SER A 16 27.39 -69.97 4.58
CA SER A 16 27.53 -71.37 4.17
C SER A 16 27.05 -72.32 5.27
N GLU A 17 26.68 -73.55 4.89
CA GLU A 17 26.13 -74.57 5.80
C GLU A 17 27.08 -74.91 6.96
N ALA A 18 28.39 -74.97 6.69
CA ALA A 18 29.42 -75.21 7.70
C ALA A 18 29.57 -74.04 8.70
N GLU A 19 29.40 -72.81 8.24
CA GLU A 19 29.46 -71.61 9.10
C GLU A 19 28.20 -71.48 9.96
N MET A 20 27.04 -71.91 9.44
CA MET A 20 25.77 -71.91 10.16
C MET A 20 25.80 -72.86 11.36
N GLU A 21 26.35 -74.07 11.20
CA GLU A 21 26.52 -75.00 12.33
C GLU A 21 27.48 -74.47 13.39
N ALA A 22 28.55 -73.79 12.97
CA ALA A 22 29.50 -73.16 13.90
C ALA A 22 28.85 -71.99 14.64
N PHE A 23 27.99 -71.21 13.98
CA PHE A 23 27.27 -70.09 14.56
C PHE A 23 26.19 -70.55 15.56
N GLN A 24 25.45 -71.62 15.25
CA GLN A 24 24.45 -72.20 16.18
C GLN A 24 25.07 -72.77 17.46
N LYS A 25 26.32 -73.25 17.39
CA LYS A 25 27.08 -73.73 18.56
C LYS A 25 27.65 -72.60 19.41
N SER A 26 27.58 -71.35 18.97
CA SER A 26 28.07 -70.21 19.74
C SER A 26 27.13 -69.87 20.90
N GLU A 27 27.70 -69.40 22.02
CA GLU A 27 26.93 -69.06 23.23
C GLU A 27 25.96 -67.88 23.01
N GLU A 28 26.21 -67.04 22.00
CA GLU A 28 25.42 -65.83 21.70
C GLU A 28 24.26 -66.07 20.73
N TYR A 29 24.21 -67.22 20.06
CA TYR A 29 23.13 -67.54 19.10
C TYR A 29 21.72 -67.40 19.70
N PRO A 30 21.42 -67.93 20.90
CA PRO A 30 20.10 -67.78 21.51
C PRO A 30 19.72 -66.33 21.83
N PHE A 31 20.71 -65.45 22.02
CA PHE A 31 20.47 -64.02 22.25
C PHE A 31 20.05 -63.32 20.96
N TYR A 32 20.77 -63.55 19.86
CA TYR A 32 20.44 -62.96 18.56
C TYR A 32 19.14 -63.52 17.97
N GLU A 33 18.85 -64.82 18.19
CA GLU A 33 17.59 -65.44 17.77
C GLU A 33 16.37 -64.75 18.41
N ARG A 34 16.45 -64.44 19.72
CA ARG A 34 15.39 -63.69 20.42
C ARG A 34 15.21 -62.29 19.86
N ILE A 35 16.29 -61.58 19.56
CA ILE A 35 16.21 -60.23 18.97
C ILE A 35 15.50 -60.25 17.62
N ILE A 36 15.82 -61.21 16.74
CA ILE A 36 15.15 -61.32 15.44
C ILE A 36 13.68 -61.72 15.62
N ALA A 37 13.39 -62.64 16.54
CA ALA A 37 12.01 -63.03 16.84
C ALA A 37 11.19 -61.82 17.33
N ASP A 38 11.73 -61.02 18.25
CA ASP A 38 11.07 -59.83 18.77
C ASP A 38 10.97 -58.72 17.70
N ALA A 39 12.02 -58.51 16.91
CA ALA A 39 12.03 -57.54 15.82
C ALA A 39 11.02 -57.91 14.71
N SER A 40 10.78 -59.20 14.46
CA SER A 40 9.76 -59.64 13.50
C SER A 40 8.33 -59.28 13.93
N SER A 41 8.11 -59.10 15.24
CA SER A 41 6.85 -58.60 15.78
C SER A 41 6.69 -57.09 15.65
N PHE A 42 7.77 -56.37 15.34
CA PHE A 42 7.79 -54.93 15.12
C PHE A 42 7.15 -54.59 13.76
N LYS A 43 5.82 -54.53 13.74
CA LYS A 43 5.10 -53.88 12.64
C LYS A 43 5.23 -52.37 12.83
N ALA A 44 5.72 -51.67 11.81
CA ALA A 44 5.60 -50.22 11.73
C ALA A 44 4.10 -49.86 11.66
N SER A 45 3.44 -49.76 12.82
CA SER A 45 2.05 -49.36 12.90
C SER A 45 1.95 -47.92 12.45
N HIS A 46 1.35 -47.70 11.28
CA HIS A 46 1.02 -46.39 10.74
C HIS A 46 2.22 -45.47 10.54
N PHE A 47 3.14 -45.82 9.64
CA PHE A 47 3.97 -44.81 9.02
C PHE A 47 3.07 -43.90 8.16
N SER A 48 2.47 -42.89 8.79
CA SER A 48 1.78 -41.83 8.09
C SER A 48 2.84 -40.92 7.48
N GLN A 49 2.90 -40.90 6.15
CA GLN A 49 3.68 -39.90 5.44
C GLN A 49 3.18 -38.53 5.90
N ILE A 50 3.99 -37.82 6.69
CA ILE A 50 3.63 -36.49 7.19
C ILE A 50 3.42 -35.62 5.97
N SER A 51 2.23 -35.07 5.83
CA SER A 51 1.87 -34.24 4.68
C SER A 51 2.87 -33.10 4.54
N ASP A 52 3.50 -32.98 3.37
CA ASP A 52 4.56 -32.01 3.10
C ASP A 52 4.21 -30.60 3.56
N PHE A 53 5.21 -29.84 3.99
CA PHE A 53 5.05 -28.46 4.48
C PHE A 53 4.21 -27.57 3.54
N ASP A 54 4.30 -27.80 2.24
CA ASP A 54 3.54 -27.07 1.22
C ASP A 54 2.03 -27.41 1.25
N SER A 55 1.67 -28.66 1.53
CA SER A 55 0.27 -29.06 1.70
C SER A 55 -0.35 -28.46 2.97
N MET A 56 0.46 -28.25 4.01
CA MET A 56 0.03 -27.57 5.23
C MET A 56 -0.19 -26.07 4.99
N LYS A 57 0.71 -25.40 4.25
CA LYS A 57 0.56 -23.99 3.87
C LYS A 57 -0.74 -23.72 3.11
N GLN A 58 -1.13 -24.61 2.20
CA GLN A 58 -2.38 -24.47 1.44
C GLN A 58 -3.64 -24.60 2.30
N ARG A 59 -3.56 -25.32 3.43
CA ARG A 59 -4.67 -25.50 4.37
C ARG A 59 -4.77 -24.37 5.40
N LEU A 60 -3.71 -23.56 5.56
CA LEU A 60 -3.78 -22.40 6.42
C LEU A 60 -4.62 -21.31 5.75
N PRO A 61 -5.67 -20.79 6.41
CA PRO A 61 -6.39 -19.65 5.90
C PRO A 61 -5.43 -18.47 5.80
N GLU A 62 -5.28 -17.92 4.60
CA GLU A 62 -4.53 -16.68 4.40
C GLU A 62 -5.08 -15.64 5.38
N ARG A 63 -4.26 -15.23 6.34
CA ARG A 63 -4.58 -14.16 7.27
C ARG A 63 -4.58 -12.87 6.45
N LYS A 64 -5.72 -12.55 5.84
CA LYS A 64 -5.93 -11.33 5.07
C LYS A 64 -5.84 -10.14 6.03
N ILE A 65 -4.62 -9.60 6.17
CA ILE A 65 -4.38 -8.37 6.89
C ILE A 65 -5.25 -7.30 6.20
N PRO A 66 -6.11 -6.57 6.93
CA PRO A 66 -6.92 -5.52 6.34
C PRO A 66 -6.04 -4.31 5.98
N VAL A 67 -5.31 -4.41 4.87
CA VAL A 67 -5.62 -3.73 3.62
C VAL A 67 -6.25 -2.34 3.64
N ARG A 68 -5.97 -1.41 4.57
CA ARG A 68 -6.59 -0.08 4.50
C ARG A 68 -6.04 0.70 3.30
N ARG A 69 -6.79 0.70 2.20
CA ARG A 69 -6.47 1.50 1.02
C ARG A 69 -6.57 2.98 1.38
N LEU A 70 -5.45 3.68 1.25
CA LEU A 70 -5.42 5.14 1.32
C LEU A 70 -6.12 5.66 0.06
N ASN A 71 -7.19 6.45 0.22
CA ASN A 71 -7.89 7.07 -0.91
C ASN A 71 -7.27 8.45 -1.16
N PRO A 72 -6.32 8.61 -2.11
CA PRO A 72 -5.65 9.89 -2.34
C PRO A 72 -6.61 10.98 -2.86
N THR A 73 -7.76 10.58 -3.42
CA THR A 73 -8.78 11.46 -3.98
C THR A 73 -9.38 12.40 -2.93
N THR A 74 -9.58 11.92 -1.70
CA THR A 74 -10.17 12.76 -0.64
C THR A 74 -9.20 13.82 -0.13
N TRP A 75 -7.90 13.50 -0.09
CA TRP A 75 -6.89 14.48 0.29
C TRP A 75 -6.66 15.51 -0.82
N MET A 76 -6.62 15.06 -2.08
CA MET A 76 -6.49 15.95 -3.24
C MET A 76 -7.68 16.92 -3.33
N MET A 77 -8.90 16.46 -3.10
CA MET A 77 -10.10 17.33 -3.09
C MET A 77 -10.04 18.40 -1.98
N ARG A 78 -9.51 18.05 -0.79
CA ARG A 78 -9.33 19.03 0.30
C ARG A 78 -8.34 20.13 -0.10
N ILE A 79 -7.20 19.75 -0.67
CA ILE A 79 -6.20 20.72 -1.14
C ILE A 79 -6.80 21.61 -2.23
N ALA A 80 -7.48 21.02 -3.22
CA ALA A 80 -8.13 21.78 -4.30
C ALA A 80 -9.14 22.81 -3.76
N SER A 81 -9.94 22.45 -2.75
CA SER A 81 -10.94 23.36 -2.17
C SER A 81 -10.31 24.62 -1.56
N VAL A 82 -9.15 24.49 -0.91
CA VAL A 82 -8.43 25.63 -0.32
C VAL A 82 -7.91 26.57 -1.41
N PHE A 83 -7.39 26.02 -2.51
CA PHE A 83 -6.95 26.84 -3.64
C PHE A 83 -8.11 27.58 -4.29
N VAL A 84 -9.25 26.90 -4.51
CA VAL A 84 -10.44 27.54 -5.09
C VAL A 84 -10.92 28.70 -4.21
N LEU A 85 -11.00 28.49 -2.89
CA LEU A 85 -11.34 29.55 -1.94
C LEU A 85 -10.30 30.69 -1.95
N GLY A 86 -9.02 30.36 -1.95
CA GLY A 86 -7.93 31.33 -2.03
C GLY A 86 -8.00 32.19 -3.31
N PHE A 87 -8.20 31.56 -4.47
CA PHE A 87 -8.37 32.26 -5.75
C PHE A 87 -9.66 33.08 -5.81
N ALA A 88 -10.77 32.58 -5.24
CA ALA A 88 -12.02 33.32 -5.19
C ALA A 88 -11.89 34.60 -4.34
N LEU A 89 -11.27 34.50 -3.16
CA LEU A 89 -10.98 35.66 -2.32
C LEU A 89 -9.99 36.61 -2.99
N TYR A 90 -8.91 36.08 -3.55
CA TYR A 90 -7.93 36.86 -4.31
C TYR A 90 -8.62 37.66 -5.44
N TYR A 91 -9.44 36.99 -6.25
CA TYR A 91 -10.17 37.61 -7.35
C TYR A 91 -11.13 38.69 -6.82
N PHE A 92 -11.94 38.37 -5.81
CA PHE A 92 -12.91 39.33 -5.28
C PHE A 92 -12.28 40.59 -4.68
N PHE A 93 -11.15 40.46 -3.96
CA PHE A 93 -10.52 41.60 -3.28
C PHE A 93 -9.53 42.38 -4.15
N LEU A 94 -8.81 41.71 -5.05
CA LEU A 94 -7.76 42.34 -5.86
C LEU A 94 -8.24 42.72 -7.25
N PHE A 95 -9.22 42.02 -7.81
CA PHE A 95 -9.88 42.39 -9.05
C PHE A 95 -10.99 43.40 -8.76
N LYS A 96 -10.61 44.66 -8.46
CA LYS A 96 -11.59 45.74 -8.33
C LYS A 96 -12.08 46.17 -9.73
N PRO A 97 -13.39 46.22 -9.98
CA PRO A 97 -13.92 46.77 -11.23
C PRO A 97 -13.64 48.27 -11.34
N ASN A 98 -13.67 48.79 -12.57
CA ASN A 98 -13.65 50.23 -12.82
C ASN A 98 -14.86 50.87 -12.13
N LEU A 99 -14.67 52.07 -11.56
CA LEU A 99 -15.77 52.88 -11.04
C LEU A 99 -16.54 53.45 -12.23
N ASN A 100 -17.83 53.18 -12.29
CA ASN A 100 -18.77 53.79 -13.22
C ASN A 100 -19.64 54.81 -12.47
N ILE A 101 -19.71 56.03 -13.00
CA ILE A 101 -20.55 57.10 -12.49
C ILE A 101 -21.44 57.61 -13.63
N GLU A 102 -22.75 57.58 -13.42
CA GLU A 102 -23.78 57.97 -14.38
C GLU A 102 -24.57 59.17 -13.87
N THR A 103 -24.92 60.10 -14.76
CA THR A 103 -25.80 61.25 -14.47
C THR A 103 -27.14 61.12 -15.16
N LEU A 104 -28.21 61.47 -14.45
CA LEU A 104 -29.57 61.47 -14.98
C LEU A 104 -29.89 62.78 -15.73
N ALA A 105 -31.04 62.82 -16.40
CA ALA A 105 -31.52 64.01 -17.10
C ALA A 105 -31.70 65.19 -16.14
N GLY A 106 -31.12 66.35 -16.47
CA GLY A 106 -31.12 67.55 -15.63
C GLY A 106 -30.15 67.53 -14.45
N GLN A 107 -29.35 66.46 -14.29
CA GLN A 107 -28.34 66.35 -13.24
C GLN A 107 -26.96 66.74 -13.78
N LYS A 108 -26.24 67.58 -13.02
CA LYS A 108 -24.85 67.95 -13.31
C LYS A 108 -24.02 67.74 -12.04
N THR A 109 -22.93 66.99 -12.15
CA THR A 109 -22.08 66.63 -11.01
C THR A 109 -20.61 66.91 -11.31
N THR A 110 -19.90 67.43 -10.31
CA THR A 110 -18.45 67.59 -10.36
C THR A 110 -17.81 66.45 -9.57
N ILE A 111 -16.87 65.74 -10.19
CA ILE A 111 -16.18 64.59 -9.62
C ILE A 111 -14.69 64.93 -9.54
N GLU A 112 -14.08 64.62 -8.40
CA GLU A 112 -12.63 64.72 -8.22
C GLU A 112 -11.98 63.35 -8.49
N LEU A 113 -11.01 63.33 -9.39
CA LEU A 113 -10.24 62.15 -9.75
C LEU A 113 -9.09 61.92 -8.74
N PRO A 114 -8.47 60.72 -8.72
CA PRO A 114 -7.43 60.38 -7.74
C PRO A 114 -6.17 61.27 -7.80
N ASP A 115 -5.96 62.02 -8.89
CA ASP A 115 -4.89 63.00 -9.05
C ASP A 115 -5.31 64.45 -8.75
N ALA A 116 -6.45 64.63 -8.06
CA ALA A 116 -7.08 65.92 -7.76
C ALA A 116 -7.53 66.71 -9.00
N SER A 117 -7.60 66.09 -10.18
CA SER A 117 -8.21 66.71 -11.34
C SER A 117 -9.74 66.72 -11.23
N LEU A 118 -10.37 67.77 -11.74
CA LEU A 118 -11.81 67.98 -11.65
C LEU A 118 -12.46 67.72 -13.00
N VAL A 119 -13.43 66.81 -13.01
CA VAL A 119 -14.25 66.50 -14.18
C VAL A 119 -15.69 66.93 -13.92
N ILE A 120 -16.25 67.66 -14.88
CA ILE A 120 -17.64 68.11 -14.83
C ILE A 120 -18.45 67.22 -15.76
N LEU A 121 -19.33 66.40 -15.19
CA LEU A 121 -20.20 65.50 -15.93
C LEU A 121 -21.56 66.18 -16.17
N ASN A 122 -21.95 66.28 -17.43
CA ASN A 122 -23.23 66.88 -17.86
C ASN A 122 -24.38 65.87 -17.72
N ALA A 123 -25.61 66.31 -18.01
CA ALA A 123 -26.79 65.44 -17.92
C ALA A 123 -26.74 64.32 -18.97
N VAL A 124 -27.18 63.12 -18.57
CA VAL A 124 -27.20 61.92 -19.44
C VAL A 124 -25.80 61.61 -19.99
N SER A 125 -24.82 61.54 -19.09
CA SER A 125 -23.44 61.21 -19.40
C SER A 125 -22.92 60.16 -18.43
N GLU A 126 -21.99 59.34 -18.90
CA GLU A 126 -21.36 58.27 -18.13
C GLU A 126 -19.86 58.51 -18.06
N ILE A 127 -19.21 58.12 -16.97
CA ILE A 127 -17.76 58.07 -16.89
C ILE A 127 -17.32 56.83 -16.14
N THR A 128 -16.43 56.07 -16.78
CA THR A 128 -15.81 54.88 -16.21
C THR A 128 -14.30 55.05 -16.10
N TYR A 129 -13.75 54.86 -14.89
CA TYR A 129 -12.31 54.95 -14.63
C TYR A 129 -11.83 54.00 -13.53
N SER A 130 -10.53 53.70 -13.50
CA SER A 130 -9.96 52.77 -12.52
C SER A 130 -9.14 53.52 -11.46
N PRO A 131 -9.65 53.75 -10.23
CA PRO A 131 -8.93 54.54 -9.23
C PRO A 131 -7.65 53.84 -8.75
N LYS A 132 -7.65 52.50 -8.68
CA LYS A 132 -6.48 51.71 -8.25
C LYS A 132 -5.36 51.67 -9.29
N LYS A 133 -5.68 51.76 -10.59
CA LYS A 133 -4.70 51.75 -11.69
C LYS A 133 -4.41 53.15 -12.22
N TRP A 134 -4.91 54.19 -11.56
CA TRP A 134 -4.79 55.57 -12.03
C TRP A 134 -3.32 56.01 -12.18
N ASP A 135 -2.44 55.56 -11.28
CA ASP A 135 -1.01 55.88 -11.32
C ASP A 135 -0.27 55.15 -12.46
N GLU A 136 -0.71 53.94 -12.84
CA GLU A 136 -0.08 53.13 -13.88
C GLU A 136 -0.64 53.44 -15.27
N ASN A 137 -1.95 53.67 -15.38
CA ASN A 137 -2.63 53.92 -16.64
C ASN A 137 -3.84 54.84 -16.43
N ARG A 138 -3.67 56.11 -16.82
CA ARG A 138 -4.72 57.14 -16.80
C ARG A 138 -5.62 56.99 -18.02
N SER A 139 -6.59 56.08 -17.92
CA SER A 139 -7.61 55.86 -18.94
C SER A 139 -8.98 56.26 -18.42
N LEU A 140 -9.73 56.97 -19.26
CA LEU A 140 -11.10 57.40 -19.04
C LEU A 140 -11.96 56.85 -20.19
N THR A 141 -13.12 56.32 -19.86
CA THR A 141 -14.16 55.95 -20.84
C THR A 141 -15.39 56.78 -20.53
N LEU A 142 -15.98 57.39 -21.57
CA LEU A 142 -17.11 58.33 -21.48
C LEU A 142 -18.27 57.82 -22.34
#